data_AF-A0A5C7QN48-F1
#
_entry.id   AF-A0A5C7QN48-F1
#
_cell.length_a   1.000
_cell.length_b   1.000
_cell.length_c   1.000
_cell.angle_alpha   90.00
_cell.angle_beta   90.00
_cell.angle_gamma   90.00
#
_symmetry.space_group_name_H-M   'P 1'
#
loop_
_entity.id
_entity.type
_entity.pdbx_description
1 polymer ?
#
loop_
_entity_poly.entity_id
_entity_poly.type
_entity_poly.pdbx_seq_one_letter_code
_entity_poly.pdbx_strand_id
1 'polypeptide(L)'
;MASKHATFQWDDPLLLEQQLSEDERAVRDAARDYCQGRLAPRILEAFRHEKTDPAIFREMGELGLLGPTIPEAYGGAGLNYVCYGLIAREVERVDSGYRSMMSV
;
A
#
# COMPACT_ATOMS: atom_id res chain seq x y z
N MET A 1 -0.72 39.75 -18.77
CA MET A 1 -0.83 39.02 -17.49
C MET A 1 -0.91 37.54 -17.82
N ALA A 2 0.03 36.71 -17.37
CA ALA A 2 -0.07 35.27 -17.57
C ALA A 2 -1.29 34.74 -16.82
N SER A 3 -2.11 33.93 -17.48
CA SER A 3 -3.29 33.33 -16.87
C SER A 3 -2.87 32.40 -15.72
N LYS A 4 -3.40 32.64 -14.52
CA LYS A 4 -3.20 31.79 -13.34
C LYS A 4 -4.19 30.62 -13.36
N HIS A 5 -4.08 29.72 -14.33
CA HIS A 5 -4.82 28.47 -14.26
C HIS A 5 -4.11 27.50 -13.31
N ALA A 6 -4.89 26.77 -12.52
CA ALA A 6 -4.36 25.65 -11.74
C ALA A 6 -3.79 24.59 -12.70
N THR A 7 -2.68 23.97 -12.31
CA THR A 7 -2.09 22.87 -13.09
C THR A 7 -2.94 21.62 -12.91
N PHE A 8 -3.35 21.00 -14.00
CA PHE A 8 -4.12 19.75 -13.96
C PHE A 8 -3.18 18.54 -13.90
N GLN A 9 -3.44 17.63 -12.96
CA GLN A 9 -2.71 16.38 -12.80
C GLN A 9 -3.59 15.22 -13.26
N TRP A 10 -3.24 14.55 -14.37
CA TRP A 10 -4.13 13.57 -15.02
C TRP A 10 -4.26 12.26 -14.25
N ASP A 11 -3.22 11.86 -13.53
CA ASP A 11 -3.15 10.64 -12.71
C ASP A 11 -3.71 10.83 -11.30
N ASP A 12 -3.97 12.08 -10.92
CA ASP A 12 -4.68 12.48 -9.70
C ASP A 12 -5.58 13.71 -9.92
N PRO A 13 -6.68 13.59 -10.72
CA PRO A 13 -7.48 14.74 -11.17
C PRO A 13 -8.12 15.57 -10.07
N LEU A 14 -8.40 14.93 -8.92
CA LEU A 14 -9.02 15.56 -7.74
C LEU A 14 -8.03 15.75 -6.60
N LEU A 15 -6.73 15.56 -6.87
CA LEU A 15 -5.64 15.85 -5.95
C LEU A 15 -5.79 15.11 -4.61
N LEU A 16 -6.08 13.80 -4.67
CA LEU A 16 -6.10 12.90 -3.50
C LEU A 16 -4.84 13.11 -2.64
N GLU A 17 -3.67 13.33 -3.27
CA GLU A 17 -2.42 13.64 -2.56
C GLU A 17 -2.56 14.77 -1.53
N GLN A 18 -3.32 15.82 -1.87
CA GLN A 18 -3.55 17.00 -1.05
C GLN A 18 -4.63 16.79 0.01
N GLN A 19 -5.40 15.71 -0.09
CA GLN A 19 -6.45 15.34 0.86
C GLN A 19 -5.93 14.43 1.98
N LEU A 20 -4.75 13.83 1.80
CA LEU A 20 -4.12 12.94 2.78
C LEU A 20 -3.31 13.72 3.82
N SER A 21 -3.17 13.16 5.02
CA SER A 21 -2.20 13.63 6.01
C SER A 21 -0.76 13.27 5.61
N GLU A 22 0.24 13.85 6.28
CA GLU A 22 1.65 13.47 6.07
C GLU A 22 1.90 12.01 6.44
N ASP A 23 1.31 11.53 7.54
CA ASP A 23 1.42 10.14 7.98
C ASP A 23 0.78 9.16 6.98
N GLU A 24 -0.40 9.52 6.43
CA GLU A 24 -1.08 8.71 5.41
C GLU A 24 -0.26 8.59 4.12
N ARG A 25 0.37 9.69 3.69
CA ARG A 25 1.31 9.67 2.55
C ARG A 25 2.52 8.80 2.84
N ALA A 26 3.13 8.94 4.02
CA ALA A 26 4.29 8.15 4.41
C ALA A 26 3.98 6.64 4.44
N VAL A 27 2.83 6.24 4.99
CA VAL A 27 2.39 4.84 5.01
C VAL A 27 2.17 4.31 3.58
N ARG A 28 1.49 5.09 2.73
CA ARG A 28 1.30 4.70 1.32
C ARG A 28 2.63 4.51 0.61
N ASP A 29 3.57 5.43 0.78
CA ASP A 29 4.85 5.41 0.09
C ASP A 29 5.70 4.21 0.57
N ALA A 30 5.71 3.92 1.87
CA ALA A 30 6.35 2.71 2.41
C ALA A 30 5.72 1.42 1.85
N ALA A 31 4.38 1.35 1.77
CA ALA A 31 3.69 0.23 1.17
C ALA A 31 4.04 0.08 -0.32
N ARG A 32 4.09 1.19 -1.07
CA ARG A 32 4.48 1.21 -2.48
C ARG A 32 5.90 0.69 -2.68
N ASP A 33 6.86 1.17 -1.89
CA ASP A 33 8.26 0.76 -2.02
C ASP A 33 8.44 -0.74 -1.78
N TYR A 34 7.78 -1.29 -0.77
CA TYR A 34 7.74 -2.73 -0.54
C TYR A 34 7.11 -3.49 -1.72
N CYS A 35 5.96 -3.03 -2.19
CA CYS A 35 5.22 -3.70 -3.26
C CYS A 35 6.01 -3.71 -4.57
N GLN A 36 6.58 -2.58 -4.98
CA GLN A 36 7.36 -2.49 -6.21
C GLN A 36 8.74 -3.16 -6.08
N GLY A 37 9.38 -3.09 -4.91
CA GLY A 37 10.71 -3.65 -4.68
C GLY A 37 10.72 -5.16 -4.45
N ARG A 38 9.69 -5.72 -3.80
CA ARG A 38 9.69 -7.12 -3.33
C ARG A 38 8.55 -7.97 -3.89
N LEU A 39 7.34 -7.42 -4.08
CA LEU A 39 6.21 -8.21 -4.60
C LEU A 39 6.20 -8.26 -6.13
N ALA A 40 6.38 -7.13 -6.80
CA ALA A 40 6.32 -7.04 -8.26
C ALA A 40 7.31 -7.96 -8.99
N PRO A 41 8.56 -8.19 -8.52
CA PRO A 41 9.45 -9.15 -9.15
C PRO A 41 9.00 -10.62 -9.02
N ARG A 42 8.18 -10.94 -8.01
CA ARG A 42 7.75 -12.32 -7.70
C ARG A 42 6.50 -12.74 -8.46
N ILE A 43 5.62 -11.79 -8.81
CA ILE A 43 4.24 -12.11 -9.18
C ILE A 43 4.11 -12.97 -10.44
N LEU A 44 4.92 -12.74 -11.48
CA LEU A 44 4.76 -13.46 -12.75
C LEU A 44 4.97 -14.98 -12.59
N GLU A 45 6.00 -15.38 -11.87
CA GLU A 45 6.29 -16.80 -11.62
C GLU A 45 5.36 -17.37 -10.55
N ALA A 46 5.06 -16.59 -9.50
CA ALA A 46 4.12 -16.97 -8.45
C ALA A 46 2.73 -17.30 -9.02
N PHE A 47 2.19 -16.42 -9.86
CA PHE A 47 0.90 -16.59 -10.52
C PHE A 47 0.93 -17.77 -11.50
N ARG A 48 1.93 -17.84 -12.39
CA ARG A 48 2.04 -18.90 -13.40
C ARG A 48 2.11 -20.30 -12.80
N HIS A 49 2.77 -20.42 -11.65
CA HIS A 49 3.01 -21.71 -11.01
C HIS A 49 2.14 -21.97 -9.78
N GLU A 50 1.17 -21.10 -9.50
CA GLU A 50 0.24 -21.22 -8.36
C GLU A 50 0.99 -21.40 -7.03
N LYS A 51 2.03 -20.59 -6.82
CA LYS A 51 2.87 -20.64 -5.62
C LYS A 51 2.89 -19.30 -4.93
N THR A 52 2.89 -19.35 -3.60
CA THR A 52 3.08 -18.18 -2.74
C THR A 52 4.25 -18.42 -1.82
N ASP A 53 5.14 -17.43 -1.69
CA ASP A 53 6.24 -17.45 -0.72
C ASP A 53 5.73 -17.08 0.68
N PRO A 54 5.78 -17.99 1.67
CA PRO A 54 5.36 -17.69 3.05
C PRO A 54 6.19 -16.61 3.73
N ALA A 55 7.37 -16.25 3.21
CA ALA A 55 8.16 -15.14 3.73
C ALA A 55 7.41 -13.80 3.62
N ILE A 56 6.52 -13.65 2.62
CA ILE A 56 5.74 -12.42 2.39
C ILE A 56 4.98 -11.98 3.64
N PHE A 57 4.41 -12.90 4.42
CA PHE A 57 3.73 -12.57 5.68
C PHE A 57 4.68 -11.96 6.71
N ARG A 58 5.88 -12.50 6.85
CA ARG A 58 6.88 -11.97 7.79
C ARG A 58 7.35 -10.59 7.35
N GLU A 59 7.61 -10.43 6.06
CA GLU A 59 8.01 -9.15 5.47
C GLU A 59 6.94 -8.06 5.68
N MET A 60 5.66 -8.38 5.44
CA MET A 60 4.55 -7.47 5.68
C MET A 60 4.38 -7.15 7.17
N GLY A 61 4.57 -8.14 8.05
CA GLY A 61 4.48 -7.95 9.50
C GLY A 61 5.60 -7.05 10.05
N GLU A 62 6.84 -7.23 9.60
CA GLU A 62 8.00 -6.39 9.96
C GLU A 62 7.81 -4.93 9.55
N LEU A 63 7.04 -4.69 8.48
CA LEU A 63 6.72 -3.35 7.98
C LEU A 63 5.42 -2.77 8.57
N GLY A 64 4.72 -3.50 9.45
CA GLY A 64 3.47 -3.05 10.06
C GLY A 64 2.27 -3.01 9.09
N LEU A 65 2.33 -3.76 7.98
CA LEU A 65 1.25 -3.80 6.98
C LEU A 65 0.14 -4.80 7.34
N LEU A 66 0.36 -5.66 8.34
CA LEU A 66 -0.64 -6.62 8.85
C LEU A 66 -1.33 -6.07 10.09
N GLY A 67 -2.66 -6.18 10.15
CA GLY A 67 -3.48 -5.55 11.18
C GLY A 67 -3.19 -4.06 11.38
N PRO A 68 -3.19 -3.20 10.32
CA PRO A 68 -2.79 -1.80 10.46
C PRO A 68 -3.58 -1.04 11.53
N THR A 69 -4.86 -1.37 11.70
CA THR A 69 -5.77 -0.71 12.64
C THR A 69 -5.73 -1.32 14.06
N ILE A 70 -4.95 -2.37 14.27
CA ILE A 70 -4.79 -2.99 15.59
C ILE A 70 -3.92 -2.08 16.46
N PRO A 71 -4.29 -1.83 17.73
CA PRO A 71 -3.49 -1.01 18.63
C PRO A 71 -2.05 -1.53 18.82
N GLU A 72 -1.11 -0.61 19.00
CA GLU A 72 0.31 -0.91 19.26
C GLU A 72 0.52 -1.81 20.49
N ALA A 73 -0.36 -1.73 21.49
CA ALA A 73 -0.33 -2.61 22.68
C ALA A 73 -0.43 -4.11 22.35
N TYR A 74 -0.91 -4.45 21.15
CA TYR A 74 -1.01 -5.82 20.63
C TYR A 74 -0.03 -6.10 19.49
N GLY A 75 0.93 -5.19 19.23
CA GLY A 75 1.92 -5.30 18.15
C GLY A 75 1.41 -4.87 16.77
N GLY A 76 0.24 -4.24 16.68
CA GLY A 76 -0.24 -3.59 15.45
C GLY A 76 0.34 -2.19 15.26
N ALA A 77 0.00 -1.56 14.13
CA ALA A 77 0.53 -0.23 13.77
C ALA A 77 -0.33 0.95 14.29
N GLY A 78 -1.51 0.70 14.89
CA GLY A 78 -2.38 1.75 15.42
C GLY A 78 -2.88 2.78 14.39
N LEU A 79 -2.88 2.43 13.11
CA LEU A 79 -3.20 3.31 11.99
C LEU A 79 -4.71 3.45 11.77
N ASN A 80 -5.10 4.49 11.03
CA ASN A 80 -6.49 4.73 10.67
C ASN A 80 -6.94 3.89 9.44
N TYR A 81 -8.23 3.93 9.13
CA TYR A 81 -8.79 3.19 7.99
C TYR A 81 -8.38 3.75 6.62
N VAL A 82 -8.00 5.02 6.53
CA VAL A 82 -7.45 5.60 5.29
C VAL A 82 -6.10 4.97 4.98
N CYS A 83 -5.20 4.87 5.95
CA CYS A 83 -3.94 4.13 5.85
C CYS A 83 -4.19 2.69 5.42
N TYR A 84 -5.14 1.98 6.03
CA TYR A 84 -5.47 0.62 5.63
C TYR A 84 -5.90 0.55 4.15
N GLY A 85 -6.79 1.45 3.71
CA GLY A 85 -7.19 1.53 2.30
C GLY A 85 -6.04 1.86 1.34
N LEU A 86 -5.12 2.73 1.74
CA LEU A 86 -3.93 3.08 0.96
C LEU A 86 -2.96 1.90 0.83
N ILE A 87 -2.72 1.15 1.92
CA ILE A 87 -1.93 -0.08 1.90
C ILE A 87 -2.57 -1.10 0.94
N ALA A 88 -3.88 -1.34 1.09
CA ALA A 88 -4.61 -2.25 0.20
C ALA A 88 -4.50 -1.85 -1.28
N ARG A 89 -4.63 -0.55 -1.58
CA ARG A 89 -4.50 -0.01 -2.93
C ARG A 89 -3.11 -0.25 -3.52
N GLU A 90 -2.04 -0.08 -2.76
CA GLU A 90 -0.67 -0.29 -3.26
C GLU A 90 -0.31 -1.80 -3.37
N VAL A 91 -0.83 -2.65 -2.48
CA VAL A 91 -0.64 -4.11 -2.57
C VAL A 91 -1.41 -4.69 -3.76
N GLU A 92 -2.68 -4.34 -3.93
CA GLU A 92 -3.52 -4.84 -5.02
C GLU A 92 -3.14 -4.27 -6.39
N ARG A 93 -2.43 -3.13 -6.41
CA ARG A 93 -1.77 -2.63 -7.62
C ARG A 93 -0.80 -3.66 -8.21
N VAL A 94 -0.21 -4.51 -7.37
CA VAL A 94 0.63 -5.63 -7.82
C VAL A 94 -0.22 -6.85 -8.12
N ASP A 95 -0.98 -7.33 -7.14
CA ASP A 95 -1.84 -8.51 -7.31
C ASP A 95 -2.94 -8.62 -6.23
N SER A 96 -4.14 -9.02 -6.65
CA SER A 96 -5.29 -9.22 -5.76
C SER A 96 -5.10 -10.37 -4.76
N GLY A 97 -4.32 -11.40 -5.09
CA GLY A 97 -3.98 -12.49 -4.19
C GLY A 97 -3.13 -12.02 -3.02
N TYR A 98 -2.16 -11.13 -3.25
CA TYR A 98 -1.38 -10.50 -2.18
C TYR A 98 -2.25 -9.66 -1.26
N ARG A 99 -3.17 -8.85 -1.82
CA ARG A 99 -4.09 -8.06 -0.98
C ARG A 99 -5.02 -8.96 -0.18
N SER A 100 -5.45 -10.10 -0.73
CA SER A 100 -6.29 -11.06 0.00
C SER A 100 -5.60 -11.67 1.20
N MET A 101 -4.28 -11.88 1.13
CA MET A 101 -3.51 -12.38 2.27
C MET A 101 -3.26 -11.30 3.32
N MET A 102 -3.10 -10.05 2.90
CA MET A 102 -2.85 -8.91 3.79
C MET A 102 -4.11 -8.49 4.58
N SER A 103 -5.29 -8.57 3.97
CA SER A 103 -6.54 -8.02 4.51
C SER A 103 -7.34 -8.92 5.47
N VAL A 104 -6.94 -10.19 5.61
CA VAL A 104 -7.69 -11.20 6.38
C VAL A 104 -7.30 -11.24 7.85
#